data_AF-A0A2L2ZA41-F1
#
_entry.id   AF-A0A2L2ZA41-F1
#
_cell.length_a   1.000
_cell.length_b   1.000
_cell.length_c   1.000
_cell.angle_alpha   90.00
_cell.angle_beta   90.00
_cell.angle_gamma   90.00
#
_symmetry.space_group_name_H-M   'P 1'
#
loop_
_entity.id
_entity.type
_entity.pdbx_description
1 polymer ?
#
loop_
_entity_poly.entity_id
_entity_poly.type
_entity_poly.pdbx_seq_one_letter_code
_entity_poly.pdbx_strand_id
1 'polypeptide(L)' 'TSKGLAPVTFAKDIVAGGEAATISKTAVAPIERVKFLQQVQHASIHITADMQYKGMCDCFVRIPKE' A
#
# COMPACT_ATOMS: atom_id res chain seq x y z
N THR A 1 33.45 -14.82 -20.03
CA THR A 1 32.50 -14.94 -18.90
C THR A 1 33.16 -14.44 -17.62
N SER A 2 33.19 -13.12 -17.43
CA SER A 2 33.81 -12.50 -16.25
C SER A 2 32.80 -12.56 -15.10
N LYS A 3 33.02 -13.47 -14.15
CA LYS A 3 32.29 -13.52 -12.88
C LYS A 3 32.72 -12.31 -12.07
N GLY A 4 32.00 -11.22 -12.20
CA GLY A 4 32.13 -10.06 -11.30
C GLY A 4 32.01 -10.55 -9.86
N LEU A 5 32.94 -10.10 -9.02
CA LEU A 5 33.09 -10.36 -7.59
C LEU A 5 31.72 -10.58 -6.92
N ALA A 6 31.41 -11.83 -6.53
CA ALA A 6 30.13 -12.25 -5.96
C ALA A 6 29.49 -11.27 -4.93
N PRO A 7 30.25 -10.65 -4.01
CA PRO A 7 29.67 -9.66 -3.08
C PRO A 7 29.19 -8.36 -3.74
N VAL A 8 29.75 -7.95 -4.89
CA VAL A 8 29.30 -6.76 -5.62
C VAL A 8 27.97 -7.01 -6.33
N THR A 9 27.76 -8.22 -6.85
CA THR A 9 26.46 -8.61 -7.44
C THR A 9 25.39 -8.70 -6.35
N PHE A 10 25.69 -9.33 -5.22
CA PHE A 10 24.78 -9.39 -4.08
C PHE A 10 24.40 -8.01 -3.53
N ALA A 11 25.38 -7.09 -3.41
CA ALA A 11 25.10 -5.73 -2.98
C ALA A 11 24.16 -4.99 -3.96
N LYS A 12 24.32 -5.21 -5.27
CA LYS A 12 23.41 -4.66 -6.28
C LYS A 12 22.00 -5.24 -6.18
N ASP A 13 21.87 -6.54 -5.96
CA ASP A 13 20.56 -7.19 -5.75
C ASP A 13 19.85 -6.66 -4.49
N ILE A 14 20.57 -6.38 -3.40
CA ILE A 14 19.99 -5.75 -2.20
C ILE A 14 19.50 -4.33 -2.48
N VAL A 15 20.30 -3.51 -3.17
CA VAL A 15 19.91 -2.13 -3.49
C VAL A 15 18.69 -2.11 -4.42
N ALA A 16 18.70 -2.94 -5.46
CA ALA A 16 17.56 -3.09 -6.38
C ALA A 16 16.30 -3.60 -5.65
N GLY A 17 16.46 -4.59 -4.75
CA GLY A 17 15.37 -5.09 -3.92
C GLY A 17 14.82 -4.05 -2.93
N GLY A 18 15.70 -3.22 -2.34
CA GLY A 18 15.32 -2.15 -1.42
C GLY A 18 14.54 -1.03 -2.10
N GLU A 19 14.95 -0.64 -3.31
CA GLU A 19 14.22 0.34 -4.12
C GLU A 19 12.84 -0.20 -4.54
N ALA A 20 12.80 -1.45 -5.03
CA ALA A 20 11.55 -2.12 -5.38
C ALA A 20 10.59 -2.22 -4.18
N ALA A 21 11.11 -2.52 -2.98
CA ALA A 21 10.32 -2.57 -1.75
C ALA A 21 9.77 -1.19 -1.36
N THR A 22 10.57 -0.13 -1.49
CA THR A 22 10.15 1.24 -1.16
C THR A 22 9.04 1.72 -2.09
N ILE A 23 9.18 1.48 -3.39
CA ILE A 23 8.16 1.81 -4.39
C ILE A 23 6.89 1.00 -4.14
N SER A 24 7.03 -0.31 -3.92
CA SER A 24 5.88 -1.19 -3.65
C SER A 24 5.11 -0.75 -2.41
N LYS A 25 5.81 -0.46 -1.30
CA LYS A 25 5.16 -0.05 -0.04
C LYS A 25 4.48 1.32 -0.15
N THR A 26 5.04 2.24 -0.94
CA THR A 26 4.40 3.53 -1.24
C THR A 26 3.16 3.36 -2.10
N ALA A 27 3.21 2.48 -3.10
CA ALA A 27 2.07 2.17 -3.96
C ALA A 27 0.95 1.40 -3.23
N VAL A 28 1.30 0.52 -2.27
CA VAL A 28 0.30 -0.24 -1.50
C VAL A 28 -0.26 0.52 -0.29
N ALA A 29 0.46 1.53 0.23
CA ALA A 29 -0.02 2.38 1.33
C ALA A 29 -1.45 2.95 1.15
N PRO A 30 -1.84 3.51 -0.02
CA PRO A 30 -3.20 4.01 -0.21
C PRO A 30 -4.26 2.89 -0.21
N ILE A 31 -3.98 1.74 -0.83
CA ILE A 31 -4.96 0.65 -0.91
C ILE A 31 -5.09 -0.10 0.42
N GLU A 32 -4.00 -0.27 1.17
CA GLU A 32 -4.05 -0.80 2.54
C GLU A 32 -4.83 0.15 3.45
N ARG A 33 -4.64 1.48 3.32
CA ARG A 33 -5.43 2.48 4.05
C ARG A 33 -6.93 2.36 3.72
N VAL A 34 -7.30 2.23 2.44
CA VAL A 34 -8.70 2.04 2.02
C VAL A 34 -9.28 0.74 2.59
N LYS A 35 -8.54 -0.37 2.51
CA LYS A 35 -8.98 -1.67 3.04
C LYS A 35 -9.15 -1.65 4.57
N PHE A 36 -8.19 -1.04 5.28
CA PHE A 36 -8.28 -0.89 6.73
C PHE A 36 -9.47 -0.01 7.13
N LEU A 37 -9.69 1.10 6.42
CA LEU A 37 -10.86 1.96 6.65
C LEU A 37 -12.18 1.23 6.38
N GLN A 38 -12.27 0.42 5.33
CA GLN A 38 -13.46 -0.39 5.04
C GLN A 38 -13.71 -1.44 6.14
N GLN A 39 -12.66 -2.12 6.62
CA GLN A 39 -12.80 -3.11 7.71
C GLN A 39 -13.16 -2.45 9.05
N VAL A 40 -12.53 -1.32 9.39
CA VAL A 40 -12.80 -0.62 10.67
C VAL A 40 -14.17 0.04 10.68
N GLN A 41 -14.71 0.44 9.52
CA GLN A 41 -16.10 0.92 9.40
C GLN A 41 -17.14 -0.15 9.69
N HIS A 42 -16.86 -1.42 9.40
CA HIS A 42 -17.73 -2.53 9.79
C HIS A 42 -17.60 -2.89 11.27
N ALA A 43 -16.45 -2.63 11.89
CA ALA A 43 -16.19 -2.91 13.30
C ALA A 43 -16.50 -1.74 14.25
N SER A 44 -16.66 -0.51 13.74
CA SER A 44 -16.82 0.70 14.57
C SER A 44 -18.27 1.17 14.64
N ILE A 45 -18.75 1.37 15.87
CA ILE A 45 -20.10 1.86 16.22
C ILE A 45 -20.30 3.37 15.90
N HIS A 46 -19.23 4.09 15.57
CA HIS A 46 -19.24 5.55 15.40
C HIS A 46 -19.53 6.03 13.95
N ILE A 47 -19.64 5.13 12.98
CA ILE A 47 -19.96 5.47 11.58
C ILE A 47 -21.43 5.12 11.32
N THR A 48 -22.29 6.13 11.21
CA THR A 48 -23.71 5.96 10.87
C THR A 48 -23.86 5.27 9.50
N ALA A 49 -24.81 4.34 9.35
CA ALA A 49 -25.03 3.54 8.14
C ALA A 49 -25.20 4.35 6.84
N ASP A 50 -25.55 5.63 6.95
CA ASP A 50 -25.71 6.59 5.85
C ASP A 50 -24.37 7.09 5.27
N MET A 51 -23.29 7.02 6.06
CA MET A 51 -21.92 7.41 5.67
C MET A 51 -21.00 6.21 5.35
N GLN A 52 -21.53 4.98 5.38
CA GLN A 52 -20.74 3.81 5.01
C GLN A 52 -20.40 3.85 3.51
N TYR A 53 -19.11 3.67 3.20
CA TYR A 53 -18.66 3.63 1.82
C TYR A 53 -19.28 2.41 1.13
N LYS A 54 -20.07 2.65 0.08
CA LYS A 54 -20.86 1.61 -0.61
C LYS A 54 -19.98 0.59 -1.35
N GLY A 55 -18.67 0.87 -1.48
CA GLY A 55 -17.63 -0.02 -1.99
C GLY A 55 -16.25 0.66 -2.03
N MET A 56 -15.21 -0.07 -2.45
CA MET A 56 -13.83 0.47 -2.51
C MET A 56 -13.71 1.73 -3.39
N CYS A 57 -14.40 1.77 -4.54
CA CYS A 57 -14.36 2.92 -5.44
C CYS A 57 -14.89 4.21 -4.80
N ASP A 58 -15.85 4.09 -3.89
CA ASP A 58 -16.45 5.21 -3.18
C ASP A 58 -15.48 5.78 -2.12
N CYS A 59 -14.72 4.92 -1.43
CA CYS A 59 -13.59 5.32 -0.58
C CYS A 59 -12.51 6.07 -1.37
N PHE A 60 -12.12 5.54 -2.55
CA PHE A 60 -11.04 6.12 -3.36
C PHE A 60 -11.37 7.53 -3.87
N VAL A 61 -12.64 7.85 -4.10
CA VAL A 61 -13.06 9.16 -4.62
C VAL A 61 -13.30 10.18 -3.51
N ARG A 62 -13.72 9.76 -2.31
CA ARG A 62 -14.00 10.70 -1.20
C ARG A 62 -12.79 10.97 -0.31
N ILE A 63 -11.91 10.01 -0.07
CA ILE A 63 -10.70 10.21 0.76
C ILE A 63 -9.78 11.34 0.28
N PRO A 64 -9.55 11.56 -1.02
CA PRO A 64 -8.77 12.72 -1.48
C PRO A 64 -9.60 14.00 -1.63
N LYS A 65 -10.91 13.94 -1.39
CA LYS A 65 -11.87 15.04 -1.56
C LYS A 65 -12.28 15.69 -0.24
N GLU A 66 -12.18 14.93 0.85
CA GLU A 66 -11.96 15.43 2.22
C GLU A 66 -10.51 15.88 2.39
#